data_AF-A0A3M1Z8A0-F1
#
_entry.id   AF-A0A3M1Z8A0-F1
#
_cell.length_a   1.000
_cell.length_b   1.000
_cell.length_c   1.000
_cell.angle_alpha   90.00
_cell.angle_beta   90.00
_cell.angle_gamma   90.00
#
_symmetry.space_group_name_H-M   'P 1'
#
loop_
_entity.id
_entity.type
_entity.pdbx_description
1 polymer ?
#
loop_
_entity_poly.entity_id
_entity_poly.type
_entity_poly.pdbx_seq_one_letter_code
_entity_poly.pdbx_strand_id
1 'polypeptide(L)'
;MRISLTAAVQPREVPCRVPGCRNTWTQSAEEILQALRRGEREPRPRMCARCEALYRDLADQERPCGRPGCDGTVTVTRFQQLVWKVRGREPRELLCSACRTEAKEAGAQEVPCRVPGCDGTWRWSAEERLAAGDAPPPQRMCPACYREFRELEDRELPCRVPGCEGTVPYNRFEQLLDRKAGRKPPKRLCRACQERLKELADREVACAVRGCDGTWTWTAFAQLVAERKGLGTEPPRRRCARCQEDLKGLADREMPCRVHACPGTWTYTAVQQLADLRRGRKPPRRLCPSCQERIEALADREVPCRQEGCGGTWTFTRFDQLLHERLGRP
;
A
#
# COMPACT_ATOMS: atom_id res chain seq x y z
N MET A 1 63.54 50.71 26.11
CA MET A 1 63.12 49.78 25.03
C MET A 1 61.75 50.22 24.52
N ARG A 2 61.71 50.82 23.32
CA ARG A 2 60.46 51.19 22.65
C ARG A 2 59.89 49.94 22.00
N ILE A 3 58.78 49.42 22.51
CA ILE A 3 58.04 48.35 21.84
C ILE A 3 57.26 48.99 20.70
N SER A 4 57.71 48.75 19.46
CA SER A 4 56.97 49.09 18.25
C SER A 4 55.64 48.34 18.23
N LEU A 5 54.54 49.04 18.52
CA LEU A 5 53.17 48.57 18.30
C LEU A 5 52.63 49.18 17.00
N THR A 6 53.04 48.62 15.87
CA THR A 6 52.38 48.84 14.57
C THR A 6 51.89 47.52 14.01
N ALA A 7 51.09 46.79 14.81
CA ALA A 7 50.16 45.85 14.23
C ALA A 7 48.99 46.68 13.66
N ALA A 8 48.89 46.75 12.34
CA ALA A 8 47.77 47.41 11.69
C ALA A 8 46.47 46.68 12.06
N VAL A 9 45.71 47.24 13.00
CA VAL A 9 44.39 46.73 13.36
C VAL A 9 43.50 46.84 12.13
N GLN A 10 43.07 45.72 11.57
CA GLN A 10 42.21 45.70 10.39
C GLN A 10 40.73 45.82 10.78
N PRO A 11 39.90 46.45 9.93
CA PRO A 11 38.45 46.40 10.11
C PRO A 11 37.96 44.95 10.09
N ARG A 12 36.95 44.65 10.90
CA ARG A 12 36.36 43.30 10.97
C ARG A 12 34.86 43.33 10.73
N GLU A 13 34.33 42.27 10.16
CA GLU A 13 32.90 42.06 10.06
C GLU A 13 32.34 41.45 11.34
N VAL A 14 31.25 42.03 11.83
CA VAL A 14 30.57 41.60 13.04
C VAL A 14 29.11 41.27 12.71
N PRO A 15 28.56 40.14 13.22
CA PRO A 15 27.16 39.81 13.01
C PRO A 15 26.19 40.90 13.49
N CYS A 16 25.11 41.10 12.75
CA CYS A 16 24.02 41.97 13.16
C CYS A 16 23.38 41.47 14.46
N ARG A 17 23.09 42.37 15.40
CA ARG A 17 22.45 42.03 16.67
C ARG A 17 21.01 41.54 16.55
N VAL A 18 20.35 41.76 15.42
CA VAL A 18 18.91 41.48 15.25
C VAL A 18 18.68 39.97 15.08
N PRO A 19 17.93 39.31 15.98
CA PRO A 19 17.73 37.87 15.91
C PRO A 19 17.09 37.41 14.60
N GLY A 20 17.81 36.57 13.84
CA GLY A 20 17.37 36.04 12.53
C GLY A 20 17.95 36.80 11.33
N CYS A 21 18.64 37.93 11.55
CA CYS A 21 19.37 38.61 10.49
C CYS A 21 20.70 37.88 10.22
N ARG A 22 21.00 37.63 8.94
CA ARG A 22 22.26 37.01 8.50
C ARG A 22 23.31 38.02 8.01
N ASN A 23 22.99 39.31 8.04
CA ASN A 23 23.90 40.36 7.58
C ASN A 23 24.94 40.71 8.66
N THR A 24 26.06 41.28 8.22
CA THR A 24 27.14 41.80 9.06
C THR A 24 27.18 43.33 9.02
N TRP A 25 27.94 43.93 9.93
CA TRP A 25 28.37 45.32 9.89
C TRP A 25 29.88 45.40 10.09
N THR A 26 30.50 46.45 9.55
CA THR A 26 31.95 46.61 9.60
C THR A 26 32.35 47.46 10.80
N GLN A 27 33.15 46.90 11.70
CA GLN A 27 33.82 47.65 12.76
C GLN A 27 35.12 48.22 12.21
N SER A 28 35.29 49.55 12.26
CA SER A 28 36.49 50.18 11.71
C SER A 28 37.73 49.90 12.59
N ALA A 29 38.91 49.97 11.99
CA ALA A 29 40.19 49.87 12.71
C ALA A 29 40.28 50.83 13.90
N GLU A 30 39.79 52.05 13.73
CA GLU A 30 39.77 53.07 14.77
C GLU A 30 38.84 52.71 15.93
N GLU A 31 37.64 52.21 15.63
CA GLU A 31 36.70 51.75 16.65
C GLU A 31 37.25 50.58 17.47
N ILE A 32 37.98 49.67 16.81
CA ILE A 32 38.66 48.55 17.48
C ILE A 32 39.75 49.08 18.41
N LEU A 33 40.59 50.01 17.95
CA LEU A 33 41.64 50.63 18.78
C LEU A 33 41.06 51.40 19.97
N GLN A 34 39.95 52.11 19.79
CA GLN A 34 39.26 52.82 20.87
C GLN A 34 38.59 51.85 21.86
N ALA A 35 38.06 50.72 21.40
CA ALA A 35 37.49 49.68 22.27
C ALA A 35 38.58 49.02 23.11
N LEU A 36 39.72 48.67 22.50
CA LEU A 36 40.88 48.11 23.19
C LEU A 36 41.45 49.06 24.26
N ARG A 37 41.51 50.37 23.97
CA ARG A 37 41.89 51.40 24.97
C ARG A 37 40.94 51.46 26.17
N ARG A 38 39.67 51.13 25.96
CA ARG A 38 38.64 51.04 27.02
C ARG A 38 38.59 49.67 27.71
N GLY A 39 39.45 48.73 27.33
CA GLY A 39 39.47 47.37 27.86
C GLY A 39 38.39 46.44 27.27
N GLU A 40 37.66 46.87 26.24
CA GLU A 40 36.63 46.07 25.58
C GLU A 40 37.26 45.14 24.53
N ARG A 41 37.10 43.82 24.74
CA ARG A 41 37.60 42.79 23.80
C ARG A 41 36.57 42.41 22.73
N GLU A 42 35.30 42.50 23.07
CA GLU A 42 34.19 42.15 22.18
C GLU A 42 33.55 43.37 21.53
N PRO A 43 33.12 43.28 20.26
CA PRO A 43 32.41 44.37 19.61
C PRO A 43 31.04 44.57 20.24
N ARG A 44 30.67 45.82 20.50
CA ARG A 44 29.33 46.14 20.99
C ARG A 44 28.27 45.70 19.97
N PRO A 45 27.17 45.07 20.39
CA PRO A 45 26.13 44.62 19.47
C PRO A 45 25.48 45.80 18.72
N ARG A 46 25.64 45.85 17.39
CA ARG A 46 25.02 46.85 16.52
C ARG A 46 24.14 46.21 15.43
N MET A 47 23.24 47.00 14.88
CA MET A 47 22.44 46.61 13.72
C MET A 47 23.25 46.80 12.44
N CYS A 48 23.05 45.96 11.43
CA CYS A 48 23.55 46.26 10.08
C CYS A 48 22.76 47.41 9.45
N ALA A 49 23.33 48.06 8.43
CA ALA A 49 22.72 49.20 7.74
C ALA A 49 21.27 48.94 7.28
N ARG A 50 20.99 47.72 6.77
CA ARG A 50 19.64 47.32 6.36
C ARG A 50 18.65 47.24 7.53
N CYS A 51 19.06 46.67 8.66
CA CYS A 51 18.22 46.60 9.85
C CYS A 51 18.00 47.99 10.46
N GLU A 52 19.02 48.84 10.41
CA GLU A 52 18.93 50.21 10.91
C GLU A 52 18.01 51.09 10.04
N ALA A 53 18.02 50.91 8.72
CA ALA A 53 17.05 51.56 7.83
C ALA A 53 15.61 51.12 8.17
N LEU A 54 15.37 49.80 8.25
CA LEU A 54 14.05 49.28 8.64
C LEU A 54 13.62 49.76 10.03
N TYR A 55 14.54 49.83 10.99
CA TYR A 55 14.23 50.28 12.34
C TYR A 55 13.81 51.76 12.41
N ARG A 56 14.38 52.60 11.52
CA ARG A 56 14.01 54.02 11.40
C ARG A 56 12.60 54.20 10.85
N ASP A 57 12.16 53.32 9.97
CA ASP A 57 10.83 53.36 9.35
C ASP A 57 9.72 52.77 10.25
N LEU A 58 10.08 52.20 11.41
CA LEU A 58 9.14 51.56 12.32
C LEU A 58 8.89 52.45 13.54
N ALA A 59 7.62 52.61 13.89
CA ALA A 59 7.15 53.26 15.12
C ALA A 59 6.50 52.22 16.05
N ASP A 60 6.49 52.48 17.35
CA ASP A 60 5.74 51.66 18.30
C ASP A 60 4.25 51.73 17.95
N GLN A 61 3.57 50.58 18.01
CA GLN A 61 2.16 50.45 17.64
C GLN A 61 1.38 49.87 18.81
N GLU A 62 0.19 50.41 19.07
CA GLU A 62 -0.78 49.77 19.95
C GLU A 62 -1.66 48.84 19.15
N ARG A 63 -1.81 47.61 19.62
CA ARG A 63 -2.70 46.61 19.02
C ARG A 63 -3.66 46.07 20.06
N PRO A 64 -4.89 45.70 19.67
CA PRO A 64 -5.81 45.06 20.59
C PRO A 64 -5.26 43.71 21.07
N CYS A 65 -5.62 43.33 22.29
CA CYS A 65 -5.36 42.00 22.81
C CYS A 65 -6.05 40.94 21.93
N GLY A 66 -5.34 39.86 21.62
CA GLY A 66 -5.86 38.75 20.83
C GLY A 66 -6.85 37.84 21.56
N ARG A 67 -7.03 38.03 22.88
CA ARG A 67 -8.01 37.27 23.66
C ARG A 67 -9.42 37.76 23.33
N PRO A 68 -10.35 36.86 22.93
CA PRO A 68 -11.75 37.22 22.77
C PRO A 68 -12.34 37.86 24.04
N GLY A 69 -12.95 39.03 23.90
CA GLY A 69 -13.57 39.76 25.01
C GLY A 69 -12.60 40.51 25.93
N CYS A 70 -11.33 40.69 25.54
CA CYS A 70 -10.38 41.52 26.29
C CYS A 70 -10.17 42.88 25.61
N ASP A 71 -10.47 43.96 26.33
CA ASP A 71 -10.27 45.34 25.85
C ASP A 71 -8.85 45.88 26.08
N GLY A 72 -7.94 45.03 26.56
CA GLY A 72 -6.54 45.43 26.79
C GLY A 72 -5.79 45.72 25.50
N THR A 73 -4.80 46.59 25.57
CA THR A 73 -3.89 46.87 24.45
C THR A 73 -2.50 46.24 24.68
N VAL A 74 -1.82 45.96 23.57
CA VAL A 74 -0.45 45.50 23.53
C VAL A 74 0.38 46.53 22.79
N THR A 75 1.37 47.11 23.47
CA THR A 75 2.39 47.93 22.82
C THR A 75 3.38 47.03 22.10
N VAL A 76 3.32 47.05 20.78
CA VAL A 76 4.30 46.42 19.91
C VAL A 76 5.41 47.42 19.63
N THR A 77 6.55 47.21 20.27
CA THR A 77 7.74 48.03 20.05
C THR A 77 8.24 47.90 18.61
N ARG A 78 8.81 48.98 18.06
CA ARG A 78 9.46 48.98 16.74
C ARG A 78 10.55 47.92 16.62
N PHE A 79 11.21 47.57 17.73
CA PHE A 79 12.20 46.47 17.74
C PHE A 79 11.55 45.10 17.53
N GLN A 80 10.40 44.82 18.16
CA GLN A 80 9.65 43.59 17.92
C GLN A 80 9.17 43.50 16.47
N GLN A 81 8.66 44.60 15.91
CA GLN A 81 8.26 44.67 14.51
C GLN A 81 9.44 44.39 13.57
N LEU A 82 10.62 44.97 13.84
CA LEU A 82 11.84 44.70 13.09
C LEU A 82 12.18 43.20 13.11
N VAL A 83 12.14 42.57 14.29
CA VAL A 83 12.42 41.14 14.43
C VAL A 83 11.43 40.30 13.62
N TRP A 84 10.14 40.63 13.65
CA TRP A 84 9.12 39.92 12.87
C TRP A 84 9.33 40.07 11.36
N LYS A 85 9.65 41.28 10.89
CA LYS A 85 9.95 41.54 9.47
C LYS A 85 11.19 40.76 9.01
N VAL A 86 12.25 40.73 9.82
CA VAL A 86 13.48 39.98 9.50
C VAL A 86 13.23 38.47 9.47
N ARG A 87 12.41 37.95 10.38
CA ARG A 87 12.09 36.51 10.45
C ARG A 87 11.01 36.07 9.46
N GLY A 88 10.33 37.01 8.80
CA GLY A 88 9.19 36.73 7.92
C GLY A 88 8.00 36.11 8.66
N ARG A 89 7.91 36.29 9.98
CA ARG A 89 6.82 35.73 10.80
C ARG A 89 6.37 36.74 11.84
N GLU A 90 5.15 37.21 11.65
CA GLU A 90 4.43 38.04 12.62
C GLU A 90 3.49 37.16 13.47
N PRO A 91 3.47 37.33 14.81
CA PRO A 91 2.48 36.67 15.64
C PRO A 91 1.07 37.10 15.24
N ARG A 92 0.16 36.14 15.07
CA ARG A 92 -1.24 36.43 14.74
C ARG A 92 -2.00 37.04 15.91
N GLU A 93 -1.72 36.56 17.12
CA GLU A 93 -2.37 36.96 18.36
C GLU A 93 -1.31 37.48 19.34
N LEU A 94 -1.58 38.64 19.93
CA LEU A 94 -0.72 39.27 20.93
C LEU A 94 -1.53 39.44 22.21
N LEU A 95 -1.00 38.98 23.34
CA LEU A 95 -1.67 39.09 24.63
C LEU A 95 -1.15 40.31 25.41
N CYS A 96 -2.06 41.05 26.06
CA CYS A 96 -1.69 42.13 26.99
C CYS A 96 -0.89 41.58 28.19
N SER A 97 -0.23 42.46 28.94
CA SER A 97 0.56 42.05 30.10
C SER A 97 -0.27 41.27 31.12
N ALA A 98 -1.49 41.72 31.41
CA ALA A 98 -2.41 41.03 32.31
C ALA A 98 -2.76 39.62 31.83
N CYS A 99 -3.17 39.46 30.56
CA CYS A 99 -3.49 38.14 29.99
C CYS A 99 -2.26 37.22 29.92
N ARG A 100 -1.05 37.75 29.74
CA ARG A 100 0.18 36.93 29.80
C ARG A 100 0.48 36.42 31.20
N THR A 101 0.24 37.24 32.22
CA THR A 101 0.39 36.81 33.62
C THR A 101 -0.62 35.70 33.95
N GLU A 102 -1.88 35.90 33.58
CA GLU A 102 -2.94 34.88 33.71
C GLU A 102 -2.58 33.59 32.96
N ALA A 103 -2.05 33.69 31.74
CA ALA A 103 -1.57 32.55 30.99
C ALA A 103 -0.49 31.78 31.77
N LYS A 104 0.49 32.51 32.32
CA LYS A 104 1.60 31.93 33.06
C LYS A 104 1.13 31.18 34.30
N GLU A 105 0.10 31.68 34.96
CA GLU A 105 -0.51 31.07 36.15
C GLU A 105 -1.38 29.85 35.81
N ALA A 106 -2.18 29.93 34.74
CA ALA A 106 -3.08 28.85 34.32
C ALA A 106 -2.34 27.57 33.88
N GLY A 107 -1.07 27.69 33.48
CA GLY A 107 -0.25 26.57 33.06
C GLY A 107 -0.73 25.93 31.75
N ALA A 108 0.08 25.02 31.22
CA ALA A 108 -0.27 24.34 29.99
C ALA A 108 -1.13 23.10 30.27
N GLN A 109 -2.03 22.80 29.34
CA GLN A 109 -2.87 21.61 29.38
C GLN A 109 -2.26 20.52 28.50
N GLU A 110 -2.25 19.28 28.99
CA GLU A 110 -1.93 18.11 28.17
C GLU A 110 -3.17 17.67 27.41
N VAL A 111 -3.07 17.60 26.09
CA VAL A 111 -4.15 17.23 25.19
C VAL A 111 -3.79 15.92 24.47
N PRO A 112 -4.72 14.96 24.36
CA PRO A 112 -4.48 13.71 23.64
C PRO A 112 -4.03 13.91 22.19
N CYS A 113 -3.19 13.00 21.71
CA CYS A 113 -2.76 12.95 20.31
C CYS A 113 -3.96 12.65 19.39
N ARG A 114 -4.03 13.35 18.25
CA ARG A 114 -4.98 13.08 17.16
C ARG A 114 -4.87 11.67 16.58
N VAL A 115 -3.68 11.05 16.63
CA VAL A 115 -3.39 9.78 15.94
C VAL A 115 -4.08 8.63 16.69
N PRO A 116 -5.03 7.91 16.07
CA PRO A 116 -5.68 6.76 16.69
C PRO A 116 -4.65 5.69 17.12
N GLY A 117 -4.83 5.16 18.32
CA GLY A 117 -3.92 4.18 18.92
C GLY A 117 -2.61 4.77 19.47
N CYS A 118 -2.51 6.10 19.60
CA CYS A 118 -1.41 6.75 20.29
C CYS A 118 -1.88 7.33 21.63
N ASP A 119 -1.28 6.86 22.73
CA ASP A 119 -1.55 7.36 24.09
C ASP A 119 -0.75 8.62 24.46
N GLY A 120 0.02 9.16 23.50
CA GLY A 120 0.82 10.35 23.72
C GLY A 120 -0.05 11.61 23.82
N THR A 121 0.47 12.63 24.49
CA THR A 121 -0.15 13.94 24.60
C THR A 121 0.72 15.02 23.96
N TRP A 122 0.12 16.18 23.69
CA TRP A 122 0.84 17.40 23.36
C TRP A 122 0.40 18.53 24.28
N ARG A 123 1.31 19.48 24.46
CA ARG A 123 1.14 20.60 25.37
C ARG A 123 0.42 21.76 24.68
N TRP A 124 -0.79 22.05 25.10
CA TRP A 124 -1.55 23.24 24.69
C TRP A 124 -1.22 24.39 25.64
N SER A 125 -0.50 25.38 25.12
CA SER A 125 0.01 26.46 25.97
C SER A 125 -1.14 27.33 26.48
N ALA A 126 -0.98 27.91 27.66
CA ALA A 126 -1.99 28.78 28.24
C ALA A 126 -2.26 30.02 27.37
N GLU A 127 -1.25 30.53 26.68
CA GLU A 127 -1.40 31.64 25.74
C GLU A 127 -2.30 31.25 24.56
N GLU A 128 -2.07 30.07 23.97
CA GLU A 128 -2.93 29.53 22.91
C GLU A 128 -4.35 29.25 23.41
N ARG A 129 -4.53 28.83 24.66
CA ARG A 129 -5.84 28.61 25.28
C ARG A 129 -6.61 29.92 25.47
N LEU A 130 -5.96 30.93 26.05
CA LEU A 130 -6.58 32.23 26.26
C LEU A 130 -6.92 32.92 24.92
N ALA A 131 -6.07 32.76 23.91
CA ALA A 131 -6.36 33.26 22.57
C ALA A 131 -7.50 32.46 21.89
N ALA A 132 -7.61 31.16 22.13
CA ALA A 132 -8.71 30.34 21.62
C ALA A 132 -10.06 30.57 22.34
N GLY A 133 -10.06 31.15 23.54
CA GLY A 133 -11.26 31.34 24.35
C GLY A 133 -11.90 30.00 24.73
N ASP A 134 -13.20 29.85 24.45
CA ASP A 134 -13.98 28.64 24.71
C ASP A 134 -13.87 27.57 23.61
N ALA A 135 -13.07 27.81 22.56
CA ALA A 135 -12.91 26.85 21.47
C ALA A 135 -12.18 25.58 21.95
N PRO A 136 -12.56 24.38 21.45
CA PRO A 136 -11.87 23.15 21.82
C PRO A 136 -10.42 23.14 21.33
N PRO A 137 -9.54 22.33 21.95
CA PRO A 137 -8.16 22.20 21.52
C PRO A 137 -8.07 21.75 20.06
N PRO A 138 -7.13 22.30 19.28
CA PRO A 138 -6.91 21.85 17.90
C PRO A 138 -6.44 20.40 17.85
N GLN A 139 -6.86 19.68 16.81
CA GLN A 139 -6.45 18.29 16.59
C GLN A 139 -4.99 18.21 16.11
N ARG A 140 -4.04 18.07 17.04
CA ARG A 140 -2.59 17.99 16.77
C ARG A 140 -2.01 16.62 17.11
N MET A 141 -0.85 16.34 16.52
CA MET A 141 -0.04 15.16 16.85
C MET A 141 0.81 15.42 18.10
N CYS A 142 1.04 14.40 18.92
CA CYS A 142 2.06 14.45 19.96
C CYS A 142 3.46 14.63 19.36
N PRO A 143 4.45 15.16 20.11
CA PRO A 143 5.80 15.38 19.60
C PRO A 143 6.46 14.12 19.00
N ALA A 144 6.18 12.95 19.57
CA ALA A 144 6.68 11.67 19.07
C ALA A 144 6.08 11.32 17.70
N CYS A 145 4.75 11.39 17.56
CA CYS A 145 4.07 11.15 16.28
C CYS A 145 4.47 12.17 15.22
N TYR A 146 4.64 13.45 15.60
CA TYR A 146 5.06 14.49 14.68
C TYR A 146 6.49 14.26 14.16
N ARG A 147 7.40 13.80 15.03
CA ARG A 147 8.76 13.43 14.62
C ARG A 147 8.74 12.28 13.61
N GLU A 148 8.02 11.21 13.92
CA GLU A 148 7.90 10.07 13.01
C GLU A 148 7.24 10.47 11.67
N PHE A 149 6.20 11.31 11.70
CA PHE A 149 5.57 11.85 10.51
C PHE A 149 6.55 12.62 9.60
N ARG A 150 7.49 13.36 10.19
CA ARG A 150 8.52 14.10 9.45
C ARG A 150 9.59 13.20 8.84
N GLU A 151 9.84 12.04 9.42
CA GLU A 151 10.80 11.04 8.93
C GLU A 151 10.22 10.16 7.82
N LEU A 152 8.89 10.03 7.78
CA LEU A 152 8.21 9.35 6.69
C LEU A 152 8.32 10.15 5.39
N GLU A 153 8.28 9.46 4.26
CA GLU A 153 8.17 10.01 2.90
C GLU A 153 6.94 9.43 2.21
N ASP A 154 6.31 10.21 1.33
CA ASP A 154 5.20 9.71 0.53
C ASP A 154 5.73 8.63 -0.42
N ARG A 155 5.04 7.49 -0.51
CA ARG A 155 5.47 6.36 -1.33
C ARG A 155 4.34 5.85 -2.20
N GLU A 156 4.74 5.10 -3.21
CA GLU A 156 3.83 4.38 -4.09
C GLU A 156 3.86 2.90 -3.76
N LEU A 157 2.68 2.30 -3.58
CA LEU A 157 2.55 0.84 -3.43
C LEU A 157 2.12 0.22 -4.76
N PRO A 158 2.51 -1.04 -5.03
CA PRO A 158 2.02 -1.76 -6.20
C PRO A 158 0.51 -2.02 -6.11
N CYS A 159 -0.15 -2.02 -7.27
CA CYS A 159 -1.54 -2.44 -7.37
C CYS A 159 -1.74 -3.88 -6.87
N ARG A 160 -2.88 -4.12 -6.22
CA ARG A 160 -3.29 -5.44 -5.73
C ARG A 160 -3.44 -6.48 -6.86
N VAL A 161 -3.70 -6.07 -8.10
CA VAL A 161 -3.94 -6.97 -9.23
C VAL A 161 -2.61 -7.52 -9.74
N PRO A 162 -2.39 -8.85 -9.72
CA PRO A 162 -1.17 -9.44 -10.27
C PRO A 162 -1.06 -9.17 -11.77
N GLY A 163 0.12 -8.73 -12.23
CA GLY A 163 0.36 -8.34 -13.63
C GLY A 163 0.01 -6.87 -13.94
N CYS A 164 -0.49 -6.10 -12.96
CA CYS A 164 -0.66 -4.66 -13.12
C CYS A 164 0.57 -3.90 -12.60
N GLU A 165 1.16 -3.06 -13.45
CA GLU A 165 2.30 -2.19 -13.10
C GLU A 165 1.87 -0.87 -12.44
N GLY A 166 0.56 -0.60 -12.38
CA GLY A 166 0.04 0.62 -11.77
C GLY A 166 0.31 0.66 -10.28
N THR A 167 0.42 1.87 -9.74
CA THR A 167 0.68 2.13 -8.34
C THR A 167 -0.50 2.81 -7.64
N VAL A 168 -0.47 2.82 -6.31
CA VAL A 168 -1.39 3.57 -5.45
C VAL A 168 -0.60 4.47 -4.53
N PRO A 169 -1.03 5.74 -4.34
CA PRO A 169 -0.39 6.62 -3.38
C PRO A 169 -0.61 6.09 -1.96
N TYR A 170 0.45 6.11 -1.17
CA TYR A 170 0.43 5.77 0.25
C TYR A 170 1.16 6.86 1.02
N ASN A 171 0.38 7.85 1.43
CA ASN A 171 0.93 9.07 1.99
C ASN A 171 1.46 8.83 3.43
N ARG A 172 2.34 9.72 3.89
CA ARG A 172 2.98 9.65 5.21
C ARG A 172 1.99 9.56 6.36
N PHE A 173 0.83 10.20 6.23
CA PHE A 173 -0.17 10.18 7.29
C PHE A 173 -0.82 8.80 7.42
N GLU A 174 -1.24 8.19 6.30
CA GLU A 174 -1.74 6.81 6.28
C GLU A 174 -0.69 5.82 6.79
N GLN A 175 0.58 6.02 6.42
CA GLN A 175 1.69 5.20 6.92
C GLN A 175 1.84 5.27 8.44
N LEU A 176 1.75 6.48 9.02
CA LEU A 176 1.79 6.66 10.47
C LEU A 176 0.61 5.97 11.14
N LEU A 177 -0.61 6.11 10.58
CA LEU A 177 -1.81 5.45 11.10
C LEU A 177 -1.64 3.93 11.13
N ASP A 178 -1.17 3.33 10.04
CA ASP A 178 -0.97 1.89 9.96
C ASP A 178 0.14 1.41 10.91
N ARG A 179 1.22 2.17 11.07
CA ARG A 179 2.26 1.86 12.06
C ARG A 179 1.75 1.89 13.49
N LYS A 180 1.01 2.94 13.89
CA LYS A 180 0.45 3.04 15.25
C LYS A 180 -0.62 1.99 15.52
N ALA A 181 -1.38 1.59 14.50
CA ALA A 181 -2.33 0.50 14.59
C ALA A 181 -1.70 -0.91 14.45
N GLY A 182 -0.38 -1.03 14.24
CA GLY A 182 0.29 -2.31 14.01
C GLY A 182 -0.15 -3.04 12.73
N ARG A 183 -0.71 -2.31 11.75
CA ARG A 183 -1.22 -2.84 10.49
C ARG A 183 -0.15 -2.84 9.41
N LYS A 184 -0.25 -3.83 8.51
CA LYS A 184 0.56 -3.87 7.29
C LYS A 184 -0.02 -2.91 6.23
N PRO A 185 0.81 -2.39 5.31
CA PRO A 185 0.34 -1.59 4.20
C PRO A 185 -0.83 -2.26 3.45
N PRO A 186 -1.91 -1.53 3.14
CA PRO A 186 -3.09 -2.10 2.53
C PRO A 186 -2.84 -2.45 1.05
N LYS A 187 -3.40 -3.59 0.60
CA LYS A 187 -3.42 -3.95 -0.83
C LYS A 187 -4.61 -3.24 -1.50
N ARG A 188 -4.34 -2.17 -2.24
CA ARG A 188 -5.36 -1.37 -2.94
C ARG A 188 -5.26 -1.53 -4.45
N LEU A 189 -6.35 -1.22 -5.14
CA LEU A 189 -6.40 -1.15 -6.60
C LEU A 189 -5.89 0.21 -7.08
N CYS A 190 -5.05 0.24 -8.10
CA CYS A 190 -4.73 1.49 -8.81
C CYS A 190 -5.98 2.07 -9.47
N ARG A 191 -5.98 3.37 -9.76
CA ARG A 191 -7.13 4.08 -10.33
C ARG A 191 -7.67 3.40 -11.60
N ALA A 192 -6.78 3.06 -12.53
CA ALA A 192 -7.16 2.38 -13.77
C ALA A 192 -7.80 1.00 -13.53
N CYS A 193 -7.34 0.24 -12.53
CA CYS A 193 -7.96 -1.03 -12.15
C CYS A 193 -9.31 -0.82 -11.46
N GLN A 194 -9.49 0.25 -10.68
CA GLN A 194 -10.77 0.56 -10.06
C GLN A 194 -11.82 0.96 -11.10
N GLU A 195 -11.43 1.80 -12.06
CA GLU A 195 -12.30 2.21 -13.17
C GLU A 195 -12.69 1.00 -14.03
N ARG A 196 -11.72 0.18 -14.45
CA ARG A 196 -11.99 -1.04 -15.21
C ARG A 196 -12.88 -2.03 -14.46
N LEU A 197 -12.69 -2.18 -13.14
CA LEU A 197 -13.51 -3.09 -12.35
C LEU A 197 -14.99 -2.67 -12.31
N LYS A 198 -15.30 -1.36 -12.37
CA LYS A 198 -16.68 -0.86 -12.41
C LYS A 198 -17.40 -1.18 -13.72
N GLU A 199 -16.65 -1.37 -14.80
CA GLU A 199 -17.18 -1.72 -16.12
C GLU A 199 -17.44 -3.22 -16.27
N LEU A 200 -16.78 -4.04 -15.47
CA LEU A 200 -16.90 -5.49 -15.51
C LEU A 200 -18.07 -5.94 -14.64
N ALA A 201 -18.93 -6.79 -15.21
CA ALA A 201 -19.98 -7.48 -14.48
C ALA A 201 -19.63 -8.96 -14.30
N ASP A 202 -20.16 -9.57 -13.25
CA ASP A 202 -20.05 -11.01 -13.03
C ASP A 202 -20.72 -11.77 -14.19
N ARG A 203 -20.06 -12.84 -14.66
CA ARG A 203 -20.55 -13.66 -15.78
C ARG A 203 -20.79 -15.08 -15.33
N GLU A 204 -21.96 -15.62 -15.65
CA GLU A 204 -22.25 -17.04 -15.47
C GLU A 204 -21.66 -17.85 -16.63
N VAL A 205 -20.80 -18.83 -16.31
CA VAL A 205 -20.09 -19.65 -17.28
C VAL A 205 -20.49 -21.11 -17.09
N ALA A 206 -20.73 -21.83 -18.19
CA ALA A 206 -21.07 -23.24 -18.16
C ALA A 206 -19.98 -24.09 -17.49
N CYS A 207 -20.41 -25.13 -16.77
CA CYS A 207 -19.53 -26.10 -16.15
C CYS A 207 -18.72 -26.87 -17.21
N ALA A 208 -17.41 -27.02 -16.99
CA ALA A 208 -16.52 -27.76 -17.88
C ALA A 208 -16.80 -29.28 -17.92
N VAL A 209 -17.59 -29.82 -16.98
CA VAL A 209 -17.95 -31.24 -16.95
C VAL A 209 -19.02 -31.51 -18.01
N ARG A 210 -18.71 -32.39 -18.97
CA ARG A 210 -19.64 -32.71 -20.06
C ARG A 210 -20.92 -33.35 -19.53
N GLY A 211 -22.08 -32.79 -19.87
CA GLY A 211 -23.38 -33.26 -19.41
C GLY A 211 -23.83 -32.65 -18.08
N CYS A 212 -23.05 -31.71 -17.51
CA CYS A 212 -23.52 -30.85 -16.43
C CYS A 212 -24.10 -29.56 -17.03
N ASP A 213 -25.31 -29.21 -16.60
CA ASP A 213 -26.06 -28.00 -16.92
C ASP A 213 -25.75 -26.83 -15.97
N GLY A 214 -25.10 -27.11 -14.83
CA GLY A 214 -24.74 -26.09 -13.86
C GLY A 214 -23.74 -25.06 -14.40
N THR A 215 -23.77 -23.87 -13.80
CA THR A 215 -22.84 -22.76 -14.10
C THR A 215 -21.94 -22.46 -12.91
N TRP A 216 -20.94 -21.62 -13.14
CA TRP A 216 -20.14 -20.99 -12.11
C TRP A 216 -19.91 -19.51 -12.44
N THR A 217 -19.79 -18.70 -11.41
CA THR A 217 -19.63 -17.25 -11.55
C THR A 217 -18.16 -16.89 -11.80
N TRP A 218 -17.88 -16.32 -12.97
CA TRP A 218 -16.62 -15.66 -13.27
C TRP A 218 -16.71 -14.21 -12.83
N THR A 219 -16.20 -13.92 -11.65
CA THR A 219 -16.33 -12.59 -11.03
C THR A 219 -15.61 -11.51 -11.82
N ALA A 220 -16.12 -10.28 -11.78
CA ALA A 220 -15.52 -9.10 -12.40
C ALA A 220 -14.04 -8.92 -12.00
N PHE A 221 -13.69 -9.21 -10.74
CA PHE A 221 -12.31 -9.17 -10.29
C PHE A 221 -11.45 -10.26 -10.93
N ALA A 222 -11.95 -11.49 -11.08
CA ALA A 222 -11.23 -12.56 -11.73
C ALA A 222 -11.04 -12.29 -13.24
N GLN A 223 -12.01 -11.63 -13.87
CA GLN A 223 -11.91 -11.12 -15.24
C GLN A 223 -10.79 -10.07 -15.35
N LEU A 224 -10.77 -9.07 -14.46
CA LEU A 224 -9.72 -8.05 -14.42
C LEU A 224 -8.32 -8.67 -14.24
N VAL A 225 -8.19 -9.68 -13.38
CA VAL A 225 -6.91 -10.40 -13.20
C VAL A 225 -6.50 -11.14 -14.48
N ALA A 226 -7.45 -11.77 -15.19
CA ALA A 226 -7.15 -12.45 -16.45
C ALA A 226 -6.70 -11.45 -17.53
N GLU A 227 -7.39 -10.31 -17.66
CA GLU A 227 -7.03 -9.23 -18.58
C GLU A 227 -5.60 -8.70 -18.31
N ARG A 228 -5.27 -8.39 -17.04
CA ARG A 228 -3.94 -7.87 -16.68
C ARG A 228 -2.81 -8.89 -16.83
N LYS A 229 -3.12 -10.18 -16.80
CA LYS A 229 -2.16 -11.25 -17.09
C LYS A 229 -2.04 -11.59 -18.58
N GLY A 230 -2.81 -10.94 -19.45
CA GLY A 230 -2.84 -11.27 -20.87
C GLY A 230 -3.46 -12.63 -21.19
N LEU A 231 -4.29 -13.19 -20.29
CA LEU A 231 -4.94 -14.49 -20.48
C LEU A 231 -6.20 -14.42 -21.37
N GLY A 232 -6.49 -13.25 -21.95
CA GLY A 232 -7.65 -13.01 -22.80
C GLY A 232 -8.96 -12.80 -22.05
N THR A 233 -10.05 -12.68 -22.81
CA THR A 233 -11.42 -12.46 -22.32
C THR A 233 -12.23 -13.75 -22.19
N GLU A 234 -11.61 -14.90 -22.46
CA GLU A 234 -12.26 -16.21 -22.38
C GLU A 234 -12.17 -16.76 -20.94
N PRO A 235 -13.30 -17.22 -20.36
CA PRO A 235 -13.27 -17.79 -19.02
C PRO A 235 -12.47 -19.09 -18.99
N PRO A 236 -11.69 -19.35 -17.92
CA PRO A 236 -11.01 -20.62 -17.77
C PRO A 236 -12.01 -21.78 -17.64
N ARG A 237 -11.66 -22.96 -18.16
CA ARG A 237 -12.48 -24.17 -17.99
C ARG A 237 -12.50 -24.61 -16.53
N ARG A 238 -13.59 -24.29 -15.82
CA ARG A 238 -13.81 -24.66 -14.42
C ARG A 238 -15.08 -25.45 -14.22
N ARG A 239 -15.16 -26.15 -13.10
CA ARG A 239 -16.34 -26.93 -12.70
C ARG A 239 -17.22 -26.08 -11.80
N CYS A 240 -18.54 -26.26 -11.89
CA CYS A 240 -19.48 -25.67 -10.93
C CYS A 240 -19.26 -26.20 -9.51
N ALA A 241 -19.74 -25.46 -8.51
CA ALA A 241 -19.56 -25.80 -7.10
C ALA A 241 -20.04 -27.24 -6.79
N ARG A 242 -21.20 -27.65 -7.32
CA ARG A 242 -21.73 -29.00 -7.17
C ARG A 242 -20.79 -30.08 -7.74
N CYS A 243 -20.23 -29.85 -8.93
CA CYS A 243 -19.26 -30.77 -9.53
C CYS A 243 -17.91 -30.77 -8.81
N GLN A 244 -17.51 -29.67 -8.17
CA GLN A 244 -16.32 -29.66 -7.32
C GLN A 244 -16.53 -30.47 -6.05
N GLU A 245 -17.70 -30.36 -5.43
CA GLU A 245 -18.03 -31.10 -4.21
C GLU A 245 -18.15 -32.61 -4.47
N ASP A 246 -18.91 -33.01 -5.49
CA ASP A 246 -19.04 -34.42 -5.86
C ASP A 246 -17.68 -35.05 -6.18
N LEU A 247 -16.77 -34.29 -6.82
CA LEU A 247 -15.43 -34.79 -7.13
C LEU A 247 -14.60 -35.10 -5.87
N LYS A 248 -14.76 -34.35 -4.78
CA LYS A 248 -14.05 -34.63 -3.52
C LYS A 248 -14.46 -35.96 -2.90
N GLY A 249 -15.71 -36.38 -3.14
CA GLY A 249 -16.26 -37.66 -2.66
C GLY A 249 -15.95 -38.86 -3.56
N LEU A 250 -15.38 -38.63 -4.76
CA LEU A 250 -15.04 -39.68 -5.70
C LEU A 250 -13.54 -40.00 -5.61
N ALA A 251 -13.22 -41.27 -5.39
CA ALA A 251 -11.88 -41.81 -5.51
C ALA A 251 -11.76 -42.62 -6.81
N ASP A 252 -10.56 -42.74 -7.35
CA ASP A 252 -10.27 -43.65 -8.46
C ASP A 252 -10.61 -45.09 -8.07
N ARG A 253 -11.20 -45.85 -9.00
CA ARG A 253 -11.62 -47.23 -8.77
C ARG A 253 -11.04 -48.16 -9.81
N GLU A 254 -10.57 -49.32 -9.36
CA GLU A 254 -10.17 -50.40 -10.25
C GLU A 254 -11.39 -51.17 -10.72
N MET A 255 -11.59 -51.22 -12.04
CA MET A 255 -12.71 -51.89 -12.68
C MET A 255 -12.21 -53.11 -13.47
N PRO A 256 -12.95 -54.23 -13.50
CA PRO A 256 -12.54 -55.42 -14.23
C PRO A 256 -12.48 -55.16 -15.73
N CYS A 257 -11.58 -55.87 -16.42
CA CYS A 257 -11.50 -55.89 -17.87
C CYS A 257 -12.83 -56.37 -18.49
N ARG A 258 -13.19 -55.82 -19.65
CA ARG A 258 -14.36 -56.24 -20.44
C ARG A 258 -14.31 -57.72 -20.85
N VAL A 259 -13.11 -58.30 -20.95
CA VAL A 259 -12.92 -59.72 -21.29
C VAL A 259 -13.10 -60.58 -20.04
N HIS A 260 -14.11 -61.45 -20.04
CA HIS A 260 -14.55 -62.23 -18.86
C HIS A 260 -13.47 -63.15 -18.26
N ALA A 261 -12.45 -63.54 -19.04
CA ALA A 261 -11.34 -64.38 -18.60
C ALA A 261 -10.04 -63.61 -18.30
N CYS A 262 -10.04 -62.28 -18.43
CA CYS A 262 -8.85 -61.47 -18.16
C CYS A 262 -8.86 -61.01 -16.69
N PRO A 263 -7.82 -61.34 -15.89
CA PRO A 263 -7.72 -60.88 -14.50
C PRO A 263 -7.30 -59.40 -14.38
N GLY A 264 -6.96 -58.74 -15.48
CA GLY A 264 -6.52 -57.35 -15.47
C GLY A 264 -7.65 -56.37 -15.15
N THR A 265 -7.28 -55.24 -14.57
CA THR A 265 -8.19 -54.12 -14.28
C THR A 265 -7.83 -52.89 -15.10
N TRP A 266 -8.75 -51.93 -15.13
CA TRP A 266 -8.49 -50.57 -15.62
C TRP A 266 -8.97 -49.55 -14.60
N THR A 267 -8.28 -48.42 -14.53
CA THR A 267 -8.60 -47.35 -13.58
C THR A 267 -9.73 -46.47 -14.10
N TYR A 268 -10.85 -46.45 -13.38
CA TYR A 268 -11.96 -45.54 -13.61
C TYR A 268 -11.77 -44.29 -12.76
N THR A 269 -11.25 -43.23 -13.39
CA THR A 269 -10.85 -42.04 -12.64
C THR A 269 -12.06 -41.27 -12.10
N ALA A 270 -11.89 -40.58 -10.98
CA ALA A 270 -12.92 -39.77 -10.34
C ALA A 270 -13.54 -38.72 -11.30
N VAL A 271 -12.75 -38.19 -12.23
CA VAL A 271 -13.23 -37.26 -13.26
C VAL A 271 -14.13 -37.94 -14.30
N GLN A 272 -13.78 -39.16 -14.72
CA GLN A 272 -14.62 -39.95 -15.64
C GLN A 272 -15.92 -40.38 -14.94
N GLN A 273 -15.82 -40.83 -13.69
CA GLN A 273 -16.95 -41.13 -12.82
C GLN A 273 -17.94 -39.97 -12.75
N LEU A 274 -17.45 -38.76 -12.46
CA LEU A 274 -18.28 -37.57 -12.38
C LEU A 274 -18.97 -37.24 -13.72
N ALA A 275 -18.25 -37.36 -14.84
CA ALA A 275 -18.81 -37.08 -16.16
C ALA A 275 -19.92 -38.07 -16.54
N ASP A 276 -19.73 -39.37 -16.24
CA ASP A 276 -20.76 -40.38 -16.48
C ASP A 276 -21.94 -40.21 -15.52
N LEU A 277 -21.70 -39.90 -14.24
CA LEU A 277 -22.73 -39.59 -13.25
C LEU A 277 -23.64 -38.44 -13.73
N ARG A 278 -23.06 -37.35 -14.24
CA ARG A 278 -23.82 -36.22 -14.78
C ARG A 278 -24.63 -36.56 -16.02
N ARG A 279 -24.18 -37.54 -16.79
CA ARG A 279 -24.90 -38.04 -17.98
C ARG A 279 -25.88 -39.17 -17.66
N GLY A 280 -26.02 -39.57 -16.39
CA GLY A 280 -26.81 -40.73 -15.98
C GLY A 280 -26.31 -42.06 -16.58
N ARG A 281 -25.02 -42.14 -16.95
CA ARG A 281 -24.43 -43.32 -17.58
C ARG A 281 -23.87 -44.27 -16.53
N LYS A 282 -24.01 -45.57 -16.79
CA LYS A 282 -23.30 -46.60 -16.02
C LYS A 282 -21.81 -46.63 -16.40
N PRO A 283 -20.93 -47.10 -15.50
CA PRO A 283 -19.51 -47.27 -15.82
C PRO A 283 -19.31 -48.08 -17.10
N PRO A 284 -18.50 -47.61 -18.06
CA PRO A 284 -18.29 -48.31 -19.32
C PRO A 284 -17.50 -49.61 -19.10
N ARG A 285 -17.77 -50.66 -19.88
CA ARG A 285 -16.90 -51.84 -19.92
C ARG A 285 -15.72 -51.55 -20.84
N ARG A 286 -14.50 -51.46 -20.31
CA ARG A 286 -13.26 -51.20 -21.07
C ARG A 286 -12.28 -52.35 -20.98
N LEU A 287 -11.36 -52.43 -21.92
CA LEU A 287 -10.21 -53.33 -21.85
C LEU A 287 -9.21 -52.80 -20.80
N CYS A 288 -8.57 -53.71 -20.07
CA CYS A 288 -7.39 -53.36 -19.29
C CYS A 288 -6.23 -52.95 -20.22
N PRO A 289 -5.22 -52.21 -19.73
CA PRO A 289 -4.10 -51.75 -20.55
C PRO A 289 -3.45 -52.87 -21.39
N SER A 290 -3.21 -54.04 -20.79
CA SER A 290 -2.60 -55.17 -21.51
C SER A 290 -3.48 -55.77 -22.60
N CYS A 291 -4.81 -55.78 -22.43
CA CYS A 291 -5.73 -56.21 -23.49
C CYS A 291 -5.88 -55.14 -24.58
N GLN A 292 -5.78 -53.86 -24.23
CA GLN A 292 -5.79 -52.75 -25.18
C GLN A 292 -4.54 -52.79 -26.08
N GLU A 293 -3.36 -53.01 -25.51
CA GLU A 293 -2.13 -53.19 -26.28
C GLU A 293 -2.22 -54.43 -27.18
N ARG A 294 -2.75 -55.55 -26.68
CA ARG A 294 -2.89 -56.77 -27.48
C ARG A 294 -3.84 -56.60 -28.66
N ILE A 295 -4.99 -55.95 -28.47
CA ILE A 295 -5.95 -55.74 -29.57
C ILE A 295 -5.42 -54.77 -30.63
N GLU A 296 -4.58 -53.80 -30.25
CA GLU A 296 -3.92 -52.89 -31.18
C GLU A 296 -2.85 -53.58 -32.02
N ALA A 297 -2.24 -54.65 -31.49
CA ALA A 297 -1.26 -55.47 -32.21
C ALA A 297 -1.87 -56.53 -33.15
N LEU A 298 -3.16 -56.84 -33.02
CA LEU A 298 -3.87 -57.83 -33.84
C LEU A 298 -4.53 -57.15 -35.05
N ALA A 299 -4.44 -57.79 -36.22
CA ALA A 299 -5.16 -57.40 -37.43
C ALA A 299 -6.30 -58.39 -37.72
N ASP A 300 -7.39 -57.91 -38.31
CA ASP A 300 -8.48 -58.78 -38.77
C ASP A 300 -7.98 -59.74 -39.85
N ARG A 301 -8.41 -61.00 -39.82
CA ARG A 301 -7.98 -62.03 -40.77
C ARG A 301 -9.15 -62.85 -41.29
N GLU A 302 -9.11 -63.20 -42.57
CA GLU A 302 -10.08 -64.10 -43.19
C GLU A 302 -9.72 -65.56 -42.87
N VAL A 303 -10.68 -66.31 -42.34
CA VAL A 303 -10.52 -67.73 -41.98
C VAL A 303 -11.47 -68.56 -42.86
N PRO A 304 -10.98 -69.60 -43.57
CA PRO A 304 -11.83 -70.45 -44.39
C PRO A 304 -12.78 -71.29 -43.53
N CYS A 305 -13.95 -71.63 -44.08
CA CYS A 305 -14.89 -72.51 -43.42
C CYS A 305 -14.28 -73.91 -43.23
N ARG A 306 -14.41 -74.47 -42.02
CA ARG A 306 -13.88 -75.80 -41.69
C ARG A 306 -14.75 -76.95 -42.24
N GLN A 307 -15.94 -76.67 -42.74
CA GLN A 307 -16.87 -77.68 -43.24
C GLN A 307 -16.49 -78.13 -44.65
N GLU A 308 -16.34 -79.45 -44.83
CA GLU A 308 -16.03 -80.04 -46.14
C GLU A 308 -17.07 -79.62 -47.19
N GLY A 309 -16.60 -79.09 -48.32
CA GLY A 309 -17.44 -78.58 -49.41
C GLY A 309 -17.92 -77.13 -49.25
N CYS A 310 -17.63 -76.45 -48.14
CA CYS A 310 -17.98 -75.03 -47.96
C CYS A 310 -16.81 -74.12 -48.37
N GLY A 311 -17.00 -73.32 -49.42
CA GLY A 311 -16.02 -72.32 -49.90
C GLY A 311 -16.08 -70.95 -49.21
N GLY A 312 -16.93 -70.79 -48.20
CA GLY A 312 -17.07 -69.51 -47.49
C GLY A 312 -15.86 -69.17 -46.62
N THR A 313 -15.57 -67.88 -46.48
CA THR A 313 -14.66 -67.35 -45.44
C THR A 313 -15.46 -66.56 -44.42
N TRP A 314 -14.89 -66.40 -43.23
CA TRP A 314 -15.42 -65.48 -42.23
C TRP A 314 -14.28 -64.62 -41.66
N THR A 315 -14.60 -63.38 -41.33
CA THR A 315 -13.64 -62.45 -40.74
C THR A 315 -13.46 -62.75 -39.26
N PHE A 316 -12.28 -63.25 -38.89
CA PHE A 316 -11.89 -63.41 -37.50
C PHE A 316 -11.37 -62.08 -36.98
N THR A 317 -12.26 -61.31 -36.37
CA THR A 317 -11.94 -59.97 -35.91
C THR A 317 -10.85 -60.00 -34.84
N ARG A 318 -10.04 -58.95 -34.73
CA ARG A 318 -9.02 -58.80 -33.68
C ARG A 318 -9.58 -58.95 -32.27
N PHE A 319 -10.86 -58.59 -32.04
CA PHE A 319 -11.51 -58.79 -30.75
C PHE A 319 -11.81 -60.27 -30.49
N ASP A 320 -12.32 -60.99 -31.50
CA ASP A 320 -12.55 -62.43 -31.39
C ASP A 320 -11.24 -63.20 -31.23
N GLN A 321 -10.17 -62.77 -31.92
CA GLN A 321 -8.82 -63.30 -31.72
C GLN A 321 -8.34 -63.11 -30.27
N LEU A 322 -8.51 -61.90 -29.70
CA LEU A 322 -8.19 -61.65 -28.30
C LEU A 322 -9.03 -62.52 -27.35
N LEU A 323 -10.33 -62.69 -27.62
CA LEU A 323 -11.18 -63.56 -26.82
C LEU A 323 -10.72 -65.01 -26.87
N HIS A 324 -10.37 -65.51 -28.06
CA HIS A 324 -9.87 -66.86 -28.26
C HIS A 324 -8.58 -67.10 -27.48
N GLU A 325 -7.61 -66.18 -27.57
CA GLU A 325 -6.35 -66.23 -26.80
C GLU A 325 -6.60 -66.25 -25.29
N ARG A 326 -7.54 -65.43 -24.78
CA ARG A 326 -7.81 -65.32 -23.34
C ARG A 326 -8.67 -66.44 -22.78
N LEU A 327 -9.51 -67.08 -23.60
CA LEU A 327 -10.33 -68.22 -23.20
C LEU A 327 -9.57 -69.55 -23.23
N GLY A 328 -8.34 -69.57 -23.75
CA GLY A 328 -7.52 -70.78 -23.83
C GLY A 328 -8.16 -71.88 -24.66
N ARG A 329 -9.06 -71.53 -25.60
CA ARG A 329 -9.64 -72.49 -26.53
C ARG A 329 -8.62 -72.67 -27.67
N PRO A 330 -8.11 -73.88 -27.93
CA PRO A 330 -7.22 -74.15 -29.06
C PRO A 330 -7.94 -74.10 -30.41
#